data_AF-A0A2H0NL78-F1
#
_entry.id   AF-A0A2H0NL78-F1
#
_cell.length_a   1.000
_cell.length_b   1.000
_cell.length_c   1.000
_cell.angle_alpha   90.00
_cell.angle_beta   90.00
_cell.angle_gamma   90.00
#
_symmetry.space_group_name_H-M   'P 1'
#
loop_
_entity.id
_entity.type
_entity.pdbx_description
1 polymer ?
#
loop_
_entity_poly.entity_id
_entity_poly.type
_entity_poly.pdbx_seq_one_letter_code
_entity_poly.pdbx_strand_id
1 'polypeptide(L)'
;MMRDKLPKIVLSALLVVALAFSWLRPLDATALSRVDEGFQRALASYAIARTLNAVISVAQGTEVSLQVGVGATFAPGQVLDPLNDLVEQFGDWMLAASVAFGIMHVLIEIGGFWFFSLLLTLSAAAWLWLRWRKGAVPALLTQAVIVLLLVRFAVPVAMIGSDWTFKQFMQADYNRHLAGIDGNAKMLEEESGLAGAGQKSVSAPDGNEPSFFSKLADMPKYFGAKMEKLKGLAEQSVTHILRLITLFLLQTLIIPLALLWLLYRLGIGACRSAGAKSRRIS
;
A
#
# COMPACT_ATOMS: atom_id res chain seq x y z
N MET A 1 7.34 -51.52 5.46
CA MET A 1 5.88 -51.38 5.29
C MET A 1 5.28 -50.08 5.87
N MET A 2 5.82 -49.48 6.95
CA MET A 2 5.31 -48.20 7.49
C MET A 2 5.80 -46.95 6.72
N ARG A 3 7.00 -46.99 6.13
CA ARG A 3 7.64 -45.85 5.45
C ARG A 3 6.91 -45.40 4.17
N ASP A 4 6.20 -46.32 3.50
CA ASP A 4 5.44 -46.02 2.27
C ASP A 4 3.99 -45.57 2.54
N LYS A 5 3.49 -45.79 3.76
CA LYS A 5 2.15 -45.36 4.19
C LYS A 5 2.15 -43.94 4.78
N LEU A 6 3.26 -43.53 5.42
CA LEU A 6 3.45 -42.17 5.95
C LEU A 6 3.14 -41.06 4.93
N PRO A 7 3.72 -41.05 3.72
CA PRO A 7 3.48 -39.97 2.75
C PRO A 7 2.03 -39.98 2.23
N LYS A 8 1.36 -41.13 2.23
CA LYS A 8 -0.06 -41.21 1.84
C LYS A 8 -0.94 -40.56 2.91
N ILE A 9 -0.71 -40.88 4.19
CA ILE A 9 -1.47 -40.35 5.32
C ILE A 9 -1.26 -38.84 5.45
N VAL A 10 -0.01 -38.37 5.35
CA VAL A 10 0.33 -36.94 5.41
C VAL A 10 -0.36 -36.16 4.29
N LEU A 11 -0.32 -36.66 3.05
CA LEU A 11 -0.95 -35.98 1.92
C LEU A 11 -2.49 -35.95 2.04
N SER A 12 -3.11 -37.04 2.51
CA SER A 12 -4.55 -37.05 2.78
C SER A 12 -4.93 -36.12 3.93
N ALA A 13 -4.13 -36.07 5.00
CA ALA A 13 -4.36 -35.16 6.13
C ALA A 13 -4.24 -33.70 5.67
N LEU A 14 -3.23 -33.37 4.87
CA LEU A 14 -3.03 -32.03 4.33
C LEU A 14 -4.17 -31.60 3.40
N LEU A 15 -4.71 -32.53 2.60
CA LEU A 15 -5.88 -32.27 1.76
C LEU A 15 -7.14 -32.02 2.60
N VAL A 16 -7.35 -32.80 3.66
CA VAL A 16 -8.48 -32.61 4.58
C VAL A 16 -8.38 -31.28 5.33
N VAL A 17 -7.17 -30.88 5.77
CA VAL A 17 -6.94 -29.55 6.36
C VAL A 17 -7.20 -28.45 5.35
N ALA A 18 -6.74 -28.58 4.11
CA ALA A 18 -7.01 -27.61 3.04
C ALA A 18 -8.52 -27.49 2.75
N LEU A 19 -9.25 -28.59 2.77
CA LEU A 19 -10.72 -28.59 2.65
C LEU A 19 -11.37 -27.87 3.83
N ALA A 20 -10.97 -28.17 5.06
CA ALA A 20 -11.47 -27.49 6.24
C ALA A 20 -11.23 -25.97 6.12
N PHE A 21 -10.03 -25.55 5.72
CA PHE A 21 -9.69 -24.13 5.53
C PHE A 21 -10.48 -23.48 4.38
N SER A 22 -10.82 -24.24 3.34
CA SER A 22 -11.64 -23.77 2.22
C SER A 22 -13.08 -23.43 2.64
N TRP A 23 -13.63 -24.17 3.62
CA TRP A 23 -14.99 -23.99 4.14
C TRP A 23 -15.06 -23.03 5.33
N LEU A 24 -14.12 -23.13 6.27
CA LEU A 24 -14.07 -22.27 7.46
C LEU A 24 -13.57 -20.84 7.15
N ARG A 25 -12.98 -20.63 5.97
CA ARG A 25 -12.46 -19.34 5.49
C ARG A 25 -11.54 -18.57 6.47
N PRO A 26 -10.73 -19.20 7.35
CA PRO A 26 -9.87 -18.45 8.27
C PRO A 26 -8.80 -17.64 7.51
N LEU A 27 -8.33 -18.17 6.37
CA LEU A 27 -7.37 -17.49 5.50
C LEU A 27 -7.99 -16.28 4.79
N ASP A 28 -9.23 -16.40 4.30
CA ASP A 28 -9.90 -15.27 3.63
C ASP A 28 -10.17 -14.15 4.62
N ALA A 29 -10.70 -14.48 5.81
CA ALA A 29 -10.97 -13.49 6.86
C ALA A 29 -9.67 -12.78 7.31
N THR A 30 -8.57 -13.53 7.42
CA THR A 30 -7.27 -12.94 7.75
C THR A 30 -6.78 -12.06 6.59
N ALA A 31 -6.83 -12.54 5.35
CA ALA A 31 -6.38 -11.78 4.19
C ALA A 31 -7.20 -10.50 3.96
N LEU A 32 -8.52 -10.56 4.11
CA LEU A 32 -9.42 -9.40 4.00
C LEU A 32 -9.08 -8.34 5.05
N SER A 33 -8.94 -8.72 6.33
CA SER A 33 -8.56 -7.74 7.36
C SER A 33 -7.20 -7.08 7.06
N ARG A 34 -6.23 -7.79 6.47
CA ARG A 34 -4.94 -7.19 6.06
C ARG A 34 -5.06 -6.25 4.88
N VAL A 35 -5.86 -6.62 3.88
CA VAL A 35 -6.14 -5.76 2.73
C VAL A 35 -6.84 -4.49 3.18
N ASP A 36 -7.80 -4.59 4.11
CA ASP A 36 -8.53 -3.45 4.66
C ASP A 36 -7.62 -2.53 5.50
N GLU A 37 -6.73 -3.09 6.31
CA GLU A 37 -5.69 -2.32 7.01
C GLU A 37 -4.80 -1.56 6.01
N GLY A 38 -4.36 -2.22 4.93
CA GLY A 38 -3.56 -1.60 3.87
C GLY A 38 -4.30 -0.48 3.12
N PHE A 39 -5.58 -0.72 2.81
CA PHE A 39 -6.48 0.25 2.20
C PHE A 39 -6.65 1.51 3.06
N GLN A 40 -6.94 1.35 4.36
CA GLN A 40 -7.07 2.47 5.29
C GLN A 40 -5.78 3.28 5.41
N ARG A 41 -4.63 2.61 5.47
CA ARG A 41 -3.32 3.29 5.50
C ARG A 41 -3.08 4.09 4.22
N ALA A 42 -3.41 3.54 3.05
CA ALA A 42 -3.26 4.23 1.77
C ALA A 42 -4.18 5.45 1.68
N LEU A 43 -5.44 5.33 2.09
CA LEU A 43 -6.39 6.44 2.16
C LEU A 43 -5.96 7.54 3.13
N ALA A 44 -5.46 7.18 4.31
CA ALA A 44 -4.95 8.14 5.28
C ALA A 44 -3.76 8.93 4.70
N SER A 45 -2.79 8.25 4.09
CA SER A 45 -1.67 8.89 3.40
C SER A 45 -2.13 9.78 2.24
N TYR A 46 -3.11 9.34 1.45
CA TYR A 46 -3.71 10.14 0.37
C TYR A 46 -4.35 11.43 0.89
N ALA A 47 -5.12 11.34 1.99
CA ALA A 47 -5.73 12.50 2.61
C ALA A 47 -4.67 13.50 3.10
N ILE A 48 -3.62 13.02 3.77
CA ILE A 48 -2.49 13.87 4.20
C ILE A 48 -1.84 14.56 3.00
N ALA A 49 -1.59 13.84 1.91
CA ALA A 49 -1.03 14.40 0.69
C ALA A 49 -1.93 15.49 0.11
N ARG A 50 -3.25 15.27 0.08
CA ARG A 50 -4.20 16.25 -0.45
C ARG A 50 -4.28 17.50 0.42
N THR A 51 -4.22 17.35 1.75
CA THR A 51 -4.15 18.48 2.68
C THR A 51 -2.89 19.29 2.48
N LEU A 52 -1.73 18.62 2.37
CA LEU A 52 -0.45 19.28 2.08
C LEU A 52 -0.49 20.05 0.75
N ASN A 53 -0.99 19.43 -0.31
CA ASN A 53 -1.16 20.07 -1.62
C ASN A 53 -2.06 21.32 -1.51
N ALA A 54 -3.17 21.24 -0.78
CA ALA A 54 -4.04 22.40 -0.56
C ALA A 54 -3.34 23.56 0.17
N VAL A 55 -2.56 23.28 1.23
CA VAL A 55 -1.80 24.29 1.97
C VAL A 55 -0.74 24.96 1.07
N ILE A 56 0.00 24.17 0.30
CA ILE A 56 1.04 24.67 -0.61
C ILE A 56 0.43 25.52 -1.74
N SER A 57 -0.68 25.07 -2.32
CA SER A 57 -1.39 25.78 -3.38
C SER A 57 -1.92 27.14 -2.94
N VAL A 58 -2.42 27.27 -1.70
CA VAL A 58 -2.87 28.56 -1.13
C VAL A 58 -1.68 29.52 -0.93
N ALA A 59 -0.55 29.00 -0.45
CA ALA A 59 0.67 29.81 -0.30
C ALA A 59 1.16 30.35 -1.65
N GLN A 60 1.15 29.52 -2.70
CA GLN A 60 1.50 29.93 -4.07
C GLN A 60 0.49 30.94 -4.66
N GLY A 61 -0.81 30.71 -4.48
CA GLY A 61 -1.86 31.56 -5.06
C GLY A 61 -1.92 32.98 -4.48
N THR A 62 -1.47 33.18 -3.24
CA THR A 62 -1.50 34.49 -2.57
C THR A 62 -0.52 35.49 -3.19
N GLU A 63 0.57 35.01 -3.80
CA GLU A 63 1.66 35.86 -4.32
C GLU A 63 1.40 36.43 -5.71
N VAL A 64 0.62 35.73 -6.55
CA VAL A 64 0.25 36.20 -7.89
C VAL A 64 -0.59 37.48 -7.83
N SER A 65 -1.24 37.74 -6.69
CA SER A 65 -2.05 38.96 -6.46
C SER A 65 -1.23 40.20 -6.05
N LEU A 66 0.02 40.04 -5.62
CA LEU A 66 0.90 41.13 -5.22
C LEU A 66 1.76 41.62 -6.40
N GLN A 67 1.11 42.09 -7.47
CA GLN A 67 1.77 42.94 -8.46
C GLN A 67 2.03 44.32 -7.84
N VAL A 68 3.12 44.44 -7.10
CA VAL A 68 3.62 45.71 -6.59
C VAL A 68 4.20 46.50 -7.76
N GLY A 69 3.34 47.20 -8.51
CA GLY A 69 3.52 48.42 -9.33
C GLY A 69 4.79 48.71 -10.15
N VAL A 70 5.84 47.89 -10.12
CA VAL A 70 7.16 48.13 -10.69
C VAL A 70 7.76 46.80 -11.13
N GLY A 71 7.11 46.07 -12.06
CA GLY A 71 7.72 45.03 -12.91
C GLY A 71 8.54 43.88 -12.28
N ALA A 72 8.66 43.81 -10.96
CA ALA A 72 9.46 42.84 -10.22
C ALA A 72 8.52 41.83 -9.59
N THR A 73 8.26 40.74 -10.31
CA THR A 73 7.60 39.55 -9.78
C THR A 73 8.49 38.90 -8.73
N PHE A 74 8.19 39.14 -7.46
CA PHE A 74 8.64 38.29 -6.37
C PHE A 74 7.63 37.15 -6.22
N ALA A 75 8.02 35.93 -6.59
CA ALA A 75 7.20 34.72 -6.48
C ALA A 75 7.85 33.69 -5.53
N PRO A 76 7.94 33.96 -4.22
CA PRO A 76 8.51 33.04 -3.24
C PRO A 76 7.94 31.60 -3.27
N GLY A 77 6.70 31.40 -3.70
CA GLY A 77 5.96 30.16 -3.79
C GLY A 77 6.38 29.27 -4.96
N GLN A 78 7.02 29.83 -6.00
CA GLN A 78 7.62 29.03 -7.08
C GLN A 78 8.78 28.15 -6.57
N VAL A 79 9.40 28.52 -5.45
CA VAL A 79 10.43 27.70 -4.81
C VAL A 79 9.83 26.41 -4.21
N LEU A 80 8.54 26.41 -3.91
CA LEU A 80 7.81 25.25 -3.37
C LEU A 80 7.27 24.33 -4.47
N ASP A 81 7.33 24.72 -5.75
CA ASP A 81 6.81 23.92 -6.88
C ASP A 81 7.34 22.47 -6.89
N PRO A 82 8.64 22.20 -6.69
CA PRO A 82 9.14 20.83 -6.68
C PRO A 82 8.57 19.98 -5.53
N LEU A 83 8.25 20.61 -4.40
CA LEU A 83 7.61 19.91 -3.29
C LEU A 83 6.14 19.63 -3.60
N ASN A 84 5.43 20.61 -4.17
CA ASN A 84 4.04 20.45 -4.58
C ASN A 84 3.88 19.26 -5.53
N ASP A 85 4.73 19.18 -6.57
CA ASP A 85 4.70 18.11 -7.57
C ASP A 85 4.92 16.72 -6.95
N LEU A 86 5.77 16.62 -5.91
CA LEU A 86 6.04 15.37 -5.21
C LEU A 86 4.92 14.97 -4.27
N VAL A 87 4.29 15.94 -3.61
CA VAL A 87 3.10 15.70 -2.77
C VAL A 87 1.92 15.26 -3.64
N GLU A 88 1.74 15.87 -4.82
CA GLU A 88 0.73 15.46 -5.79
C GLU A 88 0.97 14.03 -6.29
N GLN A 89 2.18 13.74 -6.78
CA GLN A 89 2.54 12.38 -7.19
C GLN A 89 2.38 11.36 -6.06
N PHE A 90 2.75 11.72 -4.83
CA PHE A 90 2.54 10.86 -3.67
C PHE A 90 1.06 10.55 -3.47
N GLY A 91 0.20 11.57 -3.52
CA GLY A 91 -1.25 11.41 -3.49
C GLY A 91 -1.73 10.43 -4.56
N ASP A 92 -1.31 10.63 -5.81
CA ASP A 92 -1.71 9.74 -6.91
C ASP A 92 -1.28 8.29 -6.69
N TRP A 93 -0.05 8.06 -6.20
CA TRP A 93 0.43 6.72 -5.86
C TRP A 93 -0.36 6.09 -4.71
N MET A 94 -0.73 6.86 -3.69
CA MET A 94 -1.55 6.38 -2.57
C MET A 94 -3.00 6.10 -2.99
N LEU A 95 -3.56 6.91 -3.89
CA LEU A 95 -4.86 6.67 -4.49
C LEU A 95 -4.84 5.38 -5.32
N ALA A 96 -3.83 5.20 -6.17
CA ALA A 96 -3.63 3.98 -6.95
C ALA A 96 -3.48 2.75 -6.05
N ALA A 97 -2.71 2.86 -4.95
CA ALA A 97 -2.58 1.80 -3.96
C ALA A 97 -3.93 1.47 -3.29
N SER A 98 -4.73 2.48 -2.94
CA SER A 98 -6.07 2.31 -2.38
C SER A 98 -6.98 1.53 -3.35
N VAL A 99 -6.99 1.92 -4.62
CA VAL A 99 -7.75 1.20 -5.66
C VAL A 99 -7.24 -0.25 -5.80
N ALA A 100 -5.93 -0.47 -5.78
CA ALA A 100 -5.34 -1.81 -5.85
C ALA A 100 -5.76 -2.69 -4.67
N PHE A 101 -5.76 -2.17 -3.43
CA PHE A 101 -6.28 -2.89 -2.27
C PHE A 101 -7.77 -3.20 -2.41
N GLY A 102 -8.58 -2.26 -2.91
CA GLY A 102 -10.00 -2.50 -3.21
C GLY A 102 -10.20 -3.63 -4.22
N ILE A 103 -9.40 -3.68 -5.29
CA ILE A 103 -9.43 -4.78 -6.26
C ILE A 103 -9.06 -6.11 -5.59
N MET A 104 -8.02 -6.13 -4.75
CA MET A 104 -7.61 -7.33 -4.04
C MET A 104 -8.68 -7.83 -3.06
N HIS A 105 -9.40 -6.92 -2.39
CA HIS A 105 -10.53 -7.26 -1.53
C HIS A 105 -11.59 -8.02 -2.32
N VAL A 106 -12.06 -7.44 -3.43
CA VAL A 106 -13.06 -8.06 -4.31
C VAL A 106 -12.55 -9.40 -4.85
N LEU A 107 -11.27 -9.50 -5.21
CA LEU A 107 -10.69 -10.75 -5.72
C LEU A 107 -10.68 -11.86 -4.67
N ILE A 108 -10.43 -11.54 -3.39
CA ILE A 108 -10.52 -12.51 -2.29
C ILE A 108 -11.97 -12.97 -2.09
N GLU A 109 -12.94 -12.05 -2.13
CA GLU A 109 -14.36 -12.40 -2.00
C GLU A 109 -14.84 -13.32 -3.14
N ILE A 110 -14.47 -13.00 -4.38
CA ILE A 110 -14.77 -13.83 -5.55
C ILE A 110 -14.08 -15.20 -5.44
N GLY A 111 -12.81 -15.23 -5.06
CA GLY A 111 -12.06 -16.48 -4.84
C GLY A 111 -12.61 -17.33 -3.70
N GLY A 112 -13.23 -16.68 -2.71
CA GLY A 112 -13.92 -17.31 -1.58
C GLY A 112 -15.31 -17.87 -1.91
N PHE A 113 -15.79 -17.72 -3.14
CA PHE A 113 -17.14 -18.16 -3.52
C PHE A 113 -17.32 -19.67 -3.33
N TRP A 114 -18.45 -20.07 -2.76
CA TRP A 114 -18.72 -21.44 -2.31
C TRP A 114 -18.59 -22.48 -3.43
N PHE A 115 -18.83 -22.07 -4.69
CA PHE A 115 -18.69 -22.91 -5.88
C PHE A 115 -17.27 -23.51 -6.00
N PHE A 116 -16.23 -22.70 -5.79
CA PHE A 116 -14.85 -23.19 -5.85
C PHE A 116 -14.54 -24.15 -4.71
N SER A 117 -15.06 -23.89 -3.51
CA SER A 117 -14.95 -24.79 -2.36
C SER A 117 -15.67 -26.12 -2.61
N LEU A 118 -16.85 -26.11 -3.22
CA LEU A 118 -17.59 -27.32 -3.59
C LEU A 118 -16.82 -28.13 -4.64
N LEU A 119 -16.39 -27.49 -5.73
CA LEU A 119 -15.67 -28.13 -6.81
C LEU A 119 -14.35 -28.74 -6.33
N LEU A 120 -13.62 -28.03 -5.46
CA LEU A 120 -12.44 -28.53 -4.78
C LEU A 120 -12.77 -29.76 -3.90
N THR A 121 -13.87 -29.72 -3.16
CA THR A 121 -14.30 -30.84 -2.30
C THR A 121 -14.62 -32.09 -3.11
N LEU A 122 -15.38 -31.96 -4.20
CA LEU A 122 -15.71 -33.07 -5.09
C LEU A 122 -14.44 -33.67 -5.72
N SER A 123 -13.54 -32.81 -6.20
CA SER A 123 -12.29 -33.22 -6.83
C SER A 123 -11.36 -33.91 -5.83
N ALA A 124 -11.27 -33.38 -4.60
CA ALA A 124 -10.48 -33.94 -3.51
C ALA A 124 -11.04 -35.28 -3.01
N ALA A 125 -12.37 -35.40 -2.88
CA ALA A 125 -13.03 -36.65 -2.51
C ALA A 125 -12.81 -37.74 -3.55
N ALA A 126 -12.98 -37.42 -4.84
CA ALA A 126 -12.68 -38.34 -5.94
C ALA A 126 -11.20 -38.76 -5.93
N TRP A 127 -10.29 -37.82 -5.66
CA TRP A 127 -8.86 -38.06 -5.57
C TRP A 127 -8.51 -39.03 -4.42
N LEU A 128 -9.04 -38.79 -3.22
CA LEU A 128 -8.87 -39.64 -2.04
C LEU A 128 -9.43 -41.05 -2.27
N TRP A 129 -10.63 -41.14 -2.83
CA TRP A 129 -11.29 -42.41 -3.10
C TRP A 129 -10.52 -43.27 -4.10
N LEU A 130 -10.08 -42.72 -5.23
CA LEU A 130 -9.23 -43.44 -6.19
C LEU A 130 -7.89 -43.83 -5.59
N ARG A 131 -7.29 -42.94 -4.78
CA ARG A 131 -6.00 -43.20 -4.13
C ARG A 131 -6.07 -44.37 -3.15
N TRP A 132 -7.17 -44.49 -2.40
CA TRP A 132 -7.37 -45.60 -1.46
C TRP A 132 -7.85 -46.90 -2.12
N ARG A 133 -8.70 -46.84 -3.15
CA ARG A 133 -9.19 -48.06 -3.84
C ARG A 133 -8.20 -48.64 -4.84
N LYS A 134 -7.62 -47.81 -5.70
CA LYS A 134 -6.85 -48.26 -6.87
C LYS A 134 -5.35 -47.99 -6.74
N GLY A 135 -4.91 -47.24 -5.73
CA GLY A 135 -3.51 -46.86 -5.51
C GLY A 135 -2.95 -45.84 -6.51
N ALA A 136 -3.45 -45.84 -7.75
CA ALA A 136 -3.13 -44.89 -8.81
C ALA A 136 -4.26 -43.87 -9.02
N VAL A 137 -3.88 -42.60 -9.18
CA VAL A 137 -4.80 -41.50 -9.46
C VAL A 137 -4.42 -40.87 -10.81
N PRO A 138 -5.37 -40.60 -11.71
CA PRO A 138 -5.09 -39.94 -12.98
C PRO A 138 -4.36 -38.61 -12.77
N ALA A 139 -3.40 -38.32 -13.67
CA ALA A 139 -2.70 -37.04 -13.64
C ALA A 139 -3.67 -35.86 -13.75
N LEU A 140 -4.68 -35.96 -14.62
CA LEU A 140 -5.67 -34.90 -14.84
C LEU A 140 -6.43 -34.53 -13.55
N LEU A 141 -6.83 -35.53 -12.76
CA LEU A 141 -7.53 -35.28 -11.49
C LEU A 141 -6.62 -34.62 -10.45
N THR A 142 -5.35 -35.03 -10.41
CA THR A 142 -4.34 -34.40 -9.53
C THR A 142 -4.07 -32.96 -9.96
N GLN A 143 -3.96 -32.70 -11.27
CA GLN A 143 -3.80 -31.37 -11.84
C GLN A 143 -5.00 -30.48 -11.53
N ALA A 144 -6.23 -31.00 -11.68
CA ALA A 144 -7.45 -30.27 -11.35
C ALA A 144 -7.48 -29.86 -9.86
N VAL A 145 -7.15 -30.77 -8.94
CA VAL A 145 -7.07 -30.45 -7.50
C VAL A 145 -6.02 -29.36 -7.24
N ILE A 146 -4.82 -29.45 -7.84
CA ILE A 146 -3.77 -28.44 -7.68
C ILE A 146 -4.21 -27.07 -8.21
N VAL A 147 -4.82 -27.03 -9.39
CA VAL A 147 -5.31 -25.78 -10.00
C VAL A 147 -6.41 -25.17 -9.14
N LEU A 148 -7.36 -25.97 -8.66
CA LEU A 148 -8.43 -25.48 -7.77
C LEU A 148 -7.88 -24.97 -6.45
N LEU A 149 -6.86 -25.63 -5.87
CA LEU A 149 -6.16 -25.13 -4.69
C LEU A 149 -5.46 -23.80 -4.96
N LEU A 150 -4.78 -23.66 -6.11
CA LEU A 150 -4.15 -22.39 -6.48
C LEU A 150 -5.18 -21.28 -6.66
N VAL A 151 -6.26 -21.52 -7.42
CA VAL A 151 -7.31 -20.53 -7.62
C VAL A 151 -7.91 -20.08 -6.29
N ARG A 152 -8.12 -21.02 -5.36
CA ARG A 152 -8.76 -20.76 -4.07
C ARG A 152 -7.85 -20.05 -3.06
N PHE A 153 -6.57 -20.40 -3.02
CA PHE A 153 -5.66 -20.00 -1.94
C PHE A 153 -4.50 -19.11 -2.38
N ALA A 154 -4.24 -18.94 -3.67
CA ALA A 154 -3.07 -18.16 -4.10
C ALA A 154 -3.15 -16.70 -3.64
N VAL A 155 -4.29 -16.05 -3.84
CA VAL A 155 -4.48 -14.64 -3.45
C VAL A 155 -4.46 -14.48 -1.92
N PRO A 156 -5.27 -15.23 -1.11
CA PRO A 156 -5.20 -15.12 0.35
C PRO A 156 -3.82 -15.38 0.93
N VAL A 157 -3.11 -16.41 0.44
CA VAL A 157 -1.76 -16.74 0.92
C VAL A 157 -0.75 -15.65 0.55
N ALA A 158 -0.83 -15.10 -0.67
CA ALA A 158 0.04 -14.00 -1.08
C ALA A 158 -0.18 -12.74 -0.22
N MET A 159 -1.42 -12.42 0.13
CA MET A 159 -1.73 -11.27 0.99
C MET A 159 -1.22 -11.45 2.41
N ILE A 160 -1.45 -12.62 3.01
CA ILE A 160 -0.96 -12.93 4.36
C ILE A 160 0.57 -12.89 4.39
N GLY A 161 1.22 -13.44 3.35
CA GLY A 161 2.68 -13.40 3.23
C GLY A 161 3.21 -11.96 3.11
N SER A 162 2.54 -11.12 2.32
CA SER A 162 2.93 -9.71 2.19
C SER A 162 2.80 -8.94 3.50
N ASP A 163 1.70 -9.12 4.24
CA ASP A 163 1.50 -8.48 5.54
C ASP A 163 2.55 -8.92 6.57
N TRP A 164 2.89 -10.20 6.61
CA TRP A 164 3.94 -10.70 7.49
C TRP A 164 5.28 -10.03 7.20
N THR A 165 5.66 -9.91 5.92
CA THR A 165 6.88 -9.20 5.52
C THR A 165 6.81 -7.71 5.88
N PHE A 166 5.67 -7.06 5.68
CA PHE A 166 5.49 -5.66 6.04
C PHE A 166 5.65 -5.41 7.53
N LYS A 167 5.01 -6.22 8.39
CA LYS A 167 5.10 -6.08 9.85
C LYS A 167 6.53 -6.24 10.36
N GLN A 168 7.23 -7.25 9.84
CA GLN A 168 8.55 -7.59 10.32
C GLN A 168 9.61 -6.58 9.88
N PHE A 169 9.50 -6.04 8.66
CA PHE A 169 10.59 -5.27 8.05
C PHE A 169 10.25 -3.80 7.73
N MET A 170 8.98 -3.44 7.62
CA MET A 170 8.56 -2.15 7.04
C MET A 170 7.73 -1.30 7.98
N GLN A 171 7.01 -1.90 8.93
CA GLN A 171 6.06 -1.18 9.77
C GLN A 171 6.72 -0.10 10.63
N ALA A 172 7.92 -0.37 11.17
CA ALA A 172 8.66 0.61 11.96
C ALA A 172 9.05 1.84 11.12
N ASP A 173 9.56 1.61 9.90
CA ASP A 173 9.99 2.69 9.01
C ASP A 173 8.80 3.44 8.42
N TYR A 174 7.71 2.73 8.08
CA TYR A 174 6.45 3.34 7.67
C TYR A 174 5.92 4.33 8.72
N ASN A 175 5.80 3.89 9.98
CA ASN A 175 5.27 4.73 11.06
C ASN A 175 6.18 5.95 11.32
N ARG A 176 7.50 5.78 11.27
CA ARG A 176 8.46 6.88 11.43
C ARG A 176 8.34 7.92 10.32
N HIS A 177 8.23 7.47 9.07
CA HIS A 177 8.15 8.38 7.92
C HIS A 177 6.78 9.05 7.81
N LEU A 178 5.70 8.37 8.19
CA LEU A 178 4.36 8.98 8.24
C LEU A 178 4.25 10.04 9.34
N ALA A 179 4.77 9.77 10.54
CA ALA A 179 4.79 10.75 11.63
C ALA A 179 5.65 11.97 11.31
N GLY A 180 6.76 11.79 10.56
CA GLY A 180 7.58 12.89 10.08
C GLY A 180 6.83 13.81 9.11
N ILE A 181 6.05 13.25 8.18
CA ILE A 181 5.24 14.04 7.24
C ILE A 181 4.10 14.77 7.96
N ASP A 182 3.39 14.10 8.87
CA ASP A 182 2.31 14.74 9.65
C ASP A 182 2.83 15.88 10.54
N GLY A 183 3.99 15.68 11.18
CA GLY A 183 4.66 16.73 11.95
C GLY A 183 5.06 17.93 11.09
N ASN A 184 5.66 17.68 9.93
CA ASN A 184 6.04 18.73 9.00
C ASN A 184 4.82 19.47 8.44
N ALA A 185 3.73 18.76 8.17
CA ALA A 185 2.46 19.35 7.71
C ALA A 185 1.91 20.35 8.73
N LYS A 186 1.88 19.98 10.01
CA LYS A 186 1.42 20.86 11.10
C LYS A 186 2.30 22.09 11.27
N MET A 187 3.62 21.92 11.18
CA MET A 187 4.56 23.06 11.25
C MET A 187 4.37 24.03 10.08
N LEU A 188 4.12 23.51 8.87
CA LEU A 188 3.81 24.33 7.69
C LEU A 188 2.49 25.09 7.85
N GLU A 189 1.47 24.48 8.45
CA GLU A 189 0.18 25.11 8.75
C GLU A 189 0.31 26.25 9.78
N GLU A 190 1.10 26.04 10.84
CA GLU A 190 1.39 27.05 11.86
C GLU A 190 2.22 28.22 11.30
N GLU A 191 3.27 27.95 10.52
CA GLU A 191 4.14 28.98 9.96
C GLU A 191 3.52 29.75 8.78
N SER A 192 2.62 29.14 8.01
CA SER A 192 1.90 29.81 6.92
C SER A 192 0.82 30.78 7.41
N GLY A 193 0.50 30.79 8.71
CA GLY A 193 -0.44 31.73 9.32
C GLY A 193 -1.91 31.43 9.06
N LEU A 194 -2.24 30.26 8.51
CA LEU A 194 -3.61 29.84 8.18
C LEU A 194 -4.51 29.66 9.42
N ALA A 195 -3.94 29.38 10.59
CA ALA A 195 -4.70 29.32 11.85
C ALA A 195 -5.21 30.70 12.35
N GLY A 196 -4.73 31.81 11.77
CA GLY A 196 -5.01 33.18 12.24
C GLY A 196 -5.55 34.15 11.18
N ALA A 197 -5.71 33.73 9.92
CA ALA A 197 -6.13 34.60 8.82
C ALA A 197 -7.62 35.03 8.87
N GLY A 198 -8.36 34.67 9.92
CA GLY A 198 -9.72 35.12 10.18
C GLY A 198 -9.85 36.40 11.03
N GLN A 199 -8.76 36.91 11.62
CA GLN A 199 -8.88 38.04 12.55
C GLN A 199 -7.59 38.84 12.72
N LYS A 200 -7.27 39.70 11.76
CA LYS A 200 -6.46 40.90 12.03
C LYS A 200 -7.00 42.05 11.18
N SER A 201 -8.03 42.69 11.72
CA SER A 201 -8.44 44.03 11.32
C SER A 201 -7.22 44.93 11.29
N VAL A 202 -6.97 45.54 10.14
CA VAL A 202 -5.98 46.58 9.96
C VAL A 202 -6.43 47.79 10.81
N SER A 203 -5.93 47.88 12.04
CA SER A 203 -6.04 49.09 12.85
C SER A 203 -5.02 50.12 12.36
N ALA A 204 -5.49 51.35 12.20
CA ALA A 204 -4.75 52.50 11.71
C ALA A 204 -3.46 52.79 12.51
N PRO A 205 -2.42 53.39 11.91
CA PRO A 205 -1.13 53.58 12.57
C PRO A 205 -1.20 54.73 13.57
N ASP A 206 -0.98 54.41 14.85
CA ASP A 206 -0.72 55.40 15.90
C ASP A 206 0.77 55.78 15.89
N GLY A 207 1.01 57.09 15.94
CA GLY A 207 2.29 57.70 15.61
C GLY A 207 3.29 57.64 16.76
N ASN A 208 3.95 56.49 16.96
CA ASN A 208 5.32 56.46 17.50
C ASN A 208 6.00 55.07 17.41
N GLU A 209 5.71 54.28 16.38
CA GLU A 209 6.32 52.95 16.19
C GLU A 209 7.58 52.98 15.30
N PRO A 210 8.56 52.08 15.53
CA PRO A 210 9.78 51.99 14.74
C PRO A 210 9.44 51.87 13.24
N SER A 211 10.07 52.77 12.46
CA SER A 211 9.81 53.03 11.04
C SER A 211 9.40 51.78 10.27
N PHE A 212 8.24 51.84 9.61
CA PHE A 212 7.81 50.87 8.59
C PHE A 212 8.95 50.49 7.62
N PHE A 213 9.83 51.44 7.31
CA PHE A 213 11.04 51.23 6.50
C PHE A 213 12.09 50.31 7.12
N SER A 214 12.30 50.29 8.44
CA SER A 214 13.23 49.33 9.07
C SER A 214 12.63 47.92 9.11
N LYS A 215 11.30 47.81 9.35
CA LYS A 215 10.58 46.54 9.19
C LYS A 215 10.69 46.02 7.74
N LEU A 216 10.62 46.88 6.72
CA LEU A 216 10.87 46.50 5.31
C LEU A 216 12.33 46.18 5.00
N ALA A 217 13.30 46.85 5.64
CA ALA A 217 14.72 46.57 5.44
C ALA A 217 15.13 45.20 6.00
N ASP A 218 14.46 44.73 7.06
CA ASP A 218 14.69 43.42 7.66
C ASP A 218 13.85 42.29 7.03
N MET A 219 12.81 42.62 6.24
CA MET A 219 11.98 41.65 5.52
C MET A 219 12.80 40.66 4.67
N PRO A 220 13.79 41.06 3.85
CA PRO A 220 14.57 40.11 3.05
C PRO A 220 15.29 39.06 3.91
N LYS A 221 15.78 39.45 5.10
CA LYS A 221 16.49 38.56 6.01
C LYS A 221 15.54 37.60 6.74
N TYR A 222 14.37 38.10 7.15
CA TYR A 222 13.30 37.29 7.75
C TYR A 222 12.73 36.28 6.73
N PHE A 223 12.48 36.72 5.50
CA PHE A 223 12.01 35.86 4.41
C PHE A 223 13.06 34.86 3.97
N GLY A 224 14.34 35.24 3.89
CA GLY A 224 15.43 34.32 3.58
C GLY A 224 15.54 33.18 4.60
N ALA A 225 15.51 33.50 5.90
CA ALA A 225 15.59 32.49 6.97
C ALA A 225 14.33 31.58 7.00
N LYS A 226 13.15 32.13 6.73
CA LYS A 226 11.91 31.34 6.61
C LYS A 226 11.95 30.43 5.39
N MET A 227 12.49 30.92 4.27
CA MET A 227 12.61 30.15 3.03
C MET A 227 13.63 29.02 3.16
N GLU A 228 14.75 29.24 3.86
CA GLU A 228 15.74 28.19 4.14
C GLU A 228 15.15 27.08 5.02
N LYS A 229 14.32 27.44 6.03
CA LYS A 229 13.56 26.48 6.83
C LYS A 229 12.53 25.71 6.01
N LEU A 230 11.74 26.39 5.18
CA LEU A 230 10.76 25.75 4.31
C LEU A 230 11.42 24.80 3.31
N LYS A 231 12.57 25.18 2.76
CA LYS A 231 13.38 24.32 1.88
C LYS A 231 13.91 23.09 2.61
N GLY A 232 14.40 23.24 3.83
CA GLY A 232 14.84 22.10 4.66
C GLY A 232 13.69 21.14 4.98
N LEU A 233 12.51 21.67 5.35
CA LEU A 233 11.31 20.88 5.59
C LEU A 233 10.81 20.19 4.31
N ALA A 234 10.93 20.86 3.16
CA ALA A 234 10.63 20.30 1.86
C ALA A 234 11.53 19.10 1.56
N GLU A 235 12.85 19.28 1.59
CA GLU A 235 13.85 18.23 1.31
C GLU A 235 13.66 16.99 2.22
N GLN A 236 13.36 17.23 3.50
CA GLN A 236 13.08 16.15 4.45
C GLN A 236 11.76 15.43 4.12
N SER A 237 10.72 16.17 3.75
CA SER A 237 9.41 15.61 3.37
C SER A 237 9.50 14.80 2.08
N VAL A 238 10.29 15.25 1.09
CA VAL A 238 10.58 14.48 -0.13
C VAL A 238 11.16 13.11 0.21
N THR A 239 12.15 13.07 1.10
CA THR A 239 12.79 11.81 1.51
C THR A 239 11.79 10.86 2.18
N HIS A 240 10.92 11.40 3.05
CA HIS A 240 9.88 10.60 3.70
C HIS A 240 8.83 10.09 2.70
N ILE A 241 8.38 10.94 1.78
CA ILE A 241 7.42 10.61 0.72
C ILE A 241 7.95 9.48 -0.15
N LEU A 242 9.17 9.60 -0.68
CA LEU A 242 9.76 8.58 -1.56
C LEU A 242 9.90 7.24 -0.85
N ARG A 243 10.30 7.25 0.43
CA ARG A 243 10.36 6.02 1.23
C ARG A 243 8.98 5.42 1.44
N LEU A 244 7.96 6.21 1.74
CA LEU A 244 6.59 5.71 1.88
C LEU A 244 6.06 5.11 0.58
N ILE A 245 6.26 5.77 -0.57
CA ILE A 245 5.91 5.23 -1.88
C ILE A 245 6.60 3.88 -2.11
N THR A 246 7.91 3.81 -1.83
CA THR A 246 8.69 2.57 -1.99
C THR A 246 8.14 1.45 -1.12
N LEU A 247 7.86 1.73 0.16
CA LEU A 247 7.31 0.74 1.09
C LEU A 247 5.91 0.27 0.65
N PHE A 248 5.06 1.18 0.19
CA PHE A 248 3.73 0.84 -0.31
C PHE A 248 3.77 0.04 -1.61
N LEU A 249 4.61 0.41 -2.57
CA LEU A 249 4.79 -0.36 -3.81
C LEU A 249 5.31 -1.76 -3.51
N LEU A 250 6.24 -1.87 -2.55
CA LEU A 250 6.79 -3.14 -2.14
C LEU A 250 5.71 -4.03 -1.49
N GLN A 251 4.90 -3.47 -0.59
CA GLN A 251 3.82 -4.19 0.08
C GLN A 251 2.66 -4.55 -0.86
N THR A 252 2.23 -3.62 -1.71
CA THR A 252 0.98 -3.75 -2.48
C THR A 252 1.20 -4.47 -3.80
N LEU A 253 2.36 -4.29 -4.43
CA LEU A 253 2.64 -4.80 -5.76
C LEU A 253 3.70 -5.90 -5.70
N ILE A 254 4.92 -5.58 -5.27
CA ILE A 254 6.07 -6.45 -5.48
C ILE A 254 5.97 -7.76 -4.70
N ILE A 255 5.72 -7.71 -3.38
CA ILE A 255 5.68 -8.93 -2.56
C ILE A 255 4.49 -9.83 -2.95
N PRO A 256 3.25 -9.32 -3.09
CA PRO A 256 2.14 -10.14 -3.53
C PRO A 256 2.37 -10.82 -4.88
N LEU A 257 2.87 -10.09 -5.88
CA LEU A 257 3.16 -10.63 -7.21
C LEU A 257 4.28 -11.67 -7.16
N ALA A 258 5.34 -11.43 -6.38
CA ALA A 258 6.43 -12.40 -6.20
C ALA A 258 5.92 -13.71 -5.55
N LEU A 259 5.06 -13.61 -4.54
CA LEU A 259 4.46 -14.78 -3.89
C LEU A 259 3.50 -15.52 -4.83
N LEU A 260 2.65 -14.80 -5.57
CA LEU A 260 1.77 -15.41 -6.58
C LEU A 260 2.58 -16.13 -7.67
N TRP A 261 3.65 -15.52 -8.15
CA TRP A 261 4.55 -16.14 -9.13
C TRP A 261 5.21 -17.41 -8.57
N LEU A 262 5.67 -17.37 -7.31
CA LEU A 262 6.25 -18.53 -6.64
C LEU A 262 5.24 -19.67 -6.51
N LEU A 263 4.01 -19.37 -6.05
CA LEU A 263 2.93 -20.36 -5.93
C LEU A 263 2.55 -20.97 -7.28
N TYR A 264 2.44 -20.15 -8.32
CA TYR A 264 2.20 -20.60 -9.69
C TYR A 264 3.29 -21.55 -10.19
N ARG A 265 4.57 -21.20 -9.97
CA ARG A 265 5.71 -22.04 -10.37
C ARG A 265 5.70 -23.38 -9.65
N LEU A 266 5.42 -23.39 -8.34
CA LEU A 266 5.32 -24.60 -7.53
C LEU A 266 4.16 -25.50 -8.00
N GLY A 267 3.00 -24.91 -8.27
CA GLY A 267 1.84 -25.66 -8.76
C GLY A 267 2.06 -26.27 -10.14
N ILE A 268 2.68 -25.54 -11.08
CA ILE A 268 3.06 -26.10 -12.39
C ILE A 268 4.08 -27.23 -12.23
N GLY A 269 5.08 -27.05 -11.37
CA GLY A 269 6.05 -28.10 -11.06
C GLY A 269 5.37 -29.39 -10.58
N ALA A 270 4.41 -29.25 -9.66
CA ALA A 270 3.60 -30.36 -9.16
C ALA A 270 2.74 -31.00 -10.27
N CYS A 271 2.10 -30.21 -11.13
CA CYS A 271 1.30 -30.69 -12.27
C CYS A 271 2.13 -31.46 -13.30
N ARG A 272 3.35 -31.01 -13.60
CA ARG A 272 4.28 -31.70 -14.52
C ARG A 272 4.77 -33.02 -13.94
N SER A 273 5.10 -33.04 -12.64
CA SER A 273 5.48 -34.26 -11.93
C SER A 273 4.37 -35.32 -11.93
N ALA A 274 3.11 -34.89 -11.70
CA ALA A 274 1.95 -35.77 -11.77
C ALA A 274 1.76 -36.38 -13.17
N GLY A 275 1.92 -35.58 -14.23
CA GLY A 275 1.83 -36.03 -15.62
C GLY A 275 2.93 -37.03 -16.02
N ALA A 276 4.18 -36.77 -15.60
CA ALA A 276 5.31 -37.66 -15.86
C ALA A 276 5.15 -39.03 -15.18
N LYS A 277 4.57 -39.07 -13.98
CA LYS A 277 4.31 -40.31 -13.26
C LYS A 277 3.23 -41.17 -13.92
N SER A 278 2.20 -40.55 -14.50
CA SER A 278 1.14 -41.27 -15.21
C SER A 278 1.65 -41.96 -16.48
N ARG A 279 2.57 -41.34 -17.23
CA ARG A 279 3.17 -41.90 -18.45
C ARG A 279 4.12 -43.09 -18.21
N ARG A 280 4.61 -43.29 -16.98
CA ARG A 280 5.45 -44.46 -16.62
C ARG A 280 4.64 -45.69 -16.20
N ILE A 281 3.34 -45.54 -15.94
CA ILE A 281 2.48 -46.59 -15.38
C ILE A 281 1.48 -47.12 -16.44
N SER A 282 1.23 -46.34 -17.50
CA SER A 282 0.54 -46.76 -18.73
C SER A 282 1.50 -47.48 -19.67
#